data_AF-A0A2S7NUA6-F1
#
_entry.id   AF-A0A2S7NUA6-F1
#
_cell.length_a   1.000
_cell.length_b   1.000
_cell.length_c   1.000
_cell.angle_alpha   90.00
_cell.angle_beta   90.00
_cell.angle_gamma   90.00
#
_symmetry.space_group_name_H-M   'P 1'
#
loop_
_entity.id
_entity.type
_entity.pdbx_description
1 polymer ?
#
loop_
_entity_poly.entity_id
_entity_poly.type
_entity_poly.pdbx_seq_one_letter_code
_entity_poly.pdbx_strand_id
1 'polypeptide(L)' 'MSHESVYFSRPRTYGKGARECRVCTHKAGLIRKYGLNICRQCFREKSQDIGFIKVCPVTSTTSTTMLRPTQQSTI' A
#
# COMPACT_ATOMS: atom_id res chain seq x y z
N MET A 1 25.30 18.85 29.11
CA MET A 1 24.93 18.66 27.68
C MET A 1 24.91 17.16 27.32
N SER A 2 24.19 16.34 28.08
CA SER A 2 24.10 14.88 27.88
C SER A 2 23.03 14.47 26.86
N HIS A 3 22.15 15.37 26.45
CA HIS A 3 21.05 15.06 25.54
C HIS A 3 21.53 14.88 24.08
N GLU A 4 22.58 15.59 23.67
CA GLU A 4 23.10 15.57 22.30
C GLU A 4 23.70 14.22 21.91
N SER A 5 24.40 13.55 22.83
CA SER A 5 25.04 12.25 22.57
C SER A 5 24.08 11.05 22.65
N VAL A 6 22.86 11.24 23.17
CA VAL A 6 21.89 10.17 23.40
C VAL A 6 20.95 10.01 22.20
N TYR A 7 20.63 11.09 21.50
CA TYR A 7 19.73 11.07 20.35
C TYR A 7 20.35 10.27 19.19
N PHE A 8 19.62 9.27 18.66
CA PHE A 8 20.10 8.37 17.60
C PHE A 8 21.44 7.64 17.88
N SER A 9 21.82 7.53 19.15
CA SER A 9 23.04 6.82 19.60
C SER A 9 23.15 5.37 19.10
N ARG A 10 22.03 4.72 18.76
CA ARG A 10 21.98 3.33 18.29
C ARG A 10 21.78 3.25 16.76
N PRO A 11 22.68 2.58 16.02
CA PRO A 11 22.55 2.45 14.57
C PRO A 11 21.32 1.60 14.20
N ARG A 12 20.51 2.08 13.26
CA ARG A 12 19.30 1.41 12.75
C ARG A 12 19.55 0.75 11.39
N THR A 13 20.60 -0.04 11.29
CA THR A 13 21.00 -0.71 10.03
C THR A 13 20.14 -1.95 9.74
N TYR A 14 19.58 -2.60 10.77
CA TYR A 14 18.77 -3.82 10.64
C TYR A 14 17.54 -3.82 11.56
N GLY A 15 16.66 -4.81 11.33
CA GLY A 15 15.43 -4.99 12.09
C GLY A 15 14.22 -4.23 11.54
N LYS A 16 13.11 -4.27 12.28
CA LYS A 16 11.82 -3.66 11.89
C LYS A 16 11.89 -2.13 11.80
N GLY A 17 12.72 -1.49 12.61
CA GLY A 17 12.85 -0.03 12.69
C GLY A 17 13.78 0.59 11.65
N ALA A 18 14.52 -0.24 10.90
CA ALA A 18 15.51 0.19 9.91
C ALA A 18 14.89 0.56 8.56
N ARG A 19 13.66 0.11 8.29
CA ARG A 19 12.98 0.30 7.01
C ARG A 19 11.56 0.77 7.25
N GLU A 20 11.08 1.57 6.32
CA GLU A 20 9.73 2.11 6.31
C GLU A 20 9.15 2.08 4.91
N CYS A 21 7.82 2.18 4.83
CA CYS A 21 7.14 2.29 3.55
C CYS A 21 7.50 3.60 2.86
N ARG A 22 7.81 3.53 1.56
CA ARG A 22 8.09 4.70 0.72
C ARG A 22 6.92 5.69 0.59
N VAL A 23 5.68 5.23 0.82
CA VAL A 23 4.46 6.04 0.66
C VAL A 23 3.91 6.47 2.02
N CYS A 24 3.65 5.49 2.88
CA CYS A 24 2.90 5.67 4.12
C CYS A 24 3.80 5.89 5.37
N THR A 25 5.14 5.85 5.22
CA THR A 25 6.17 5.84 6.30
C THR A 25 5.95 4.84 7.45
N HIS A 26 4.94 3.98 7.31
CA HIS A 26 4.61 2.94 8.27
C HIS A 26 5.66 1.83 8.23
N LYS A 27 6.09 1.40 9.41
CA LYS A 27 7.18 0.40 9.58
C LYS A 27 6.66 -1.04 9.61
N ALA A 28 5.39 -1.24 9.97
CA ALA A 28 4.80 -2.57 10.01
C ALA A 28 4.20 -2.98 8.66
N GLY A 29 4.26 -4.28 8.36
CA GLY A 29 3.62 -4.83 7.16
C GLY A 29 4.29 -4.46 5.85
N LEU A 30 5.60 -4.21 5.88
CA LEU A 30 6.39 -3.86 4.70
C LEU A 30 6.62 -5.09 3.81
N ILE A 31 6.22 -4.99 2.54
CA ILE A 31 6.53 -5.97 1.50
C ILE A 31 7.94 -5.69 1.00
N ARG A 32 8.84 -6.66 1.23
CA ARG A 32 10.28 -6.56 0.91
C ARG A 32 10.68 -7.32 -0.36
N LYS A 33 9.73 -8.00 -0.99
CA LYS A 33 9.99 -8.77 -2.22
C LYS A 33 10.17 -7.81 -3.40
N TYR A 34 11.08 -8.17 -4.32
CA TYR A 34 11.39 -7.39 -5.52
C TYR A 34 11.88 -5.95 -5.28
N GLY A 35 12.35 -5.62 -4.06
CA GLY A 35 12.87 -4.27 -3.76
C GLY A 35 11.82 -3.16 -3.62
N LEU A 36 10.52 -3.50 -3.60
CA LEU A 36 9.42 -2.53 -3.56
C LEU A 36 9.45 -1.64 -2.30
N ASN A 37 9.63 -2.23 -1.11
CA ASN A 37 9.59 -1.53 0.18
C ASN A 37 8.31 -0.69 0.38
N ILE A 38 7.15 -1.32 0.16
CA ILE A 38 5.82 -0.69 0.28
C ILE A 38 4.98 -1.44 1.34
N CYS A 39 4.15 -0.74 2.09
CA CYS A 39 3.23 -1.34 3.08
C CYS A 39 2.10 -2.11 2.37
N ARG A 40 1.58 -3.18 2.98
CA ARG A 40 0.54 -4.05 2.38
C ARG A 40 -0.73 -3.31 1.94
N GLN A 41 -1.08 -2.19 2.58
CA GLN A 41 -2.23 -1.35 2.20
C GLN A 41 -1.92 -0.59 0.91
N CYS A 42 -0.84 0.19 0.88
CA CYS A 42 -0.41 0.90 -0.31
C CYS A 42 -0.12 -0.03 -1.50
N PHE A 43 0.35 -1.25 -1.25
CA PHE A 43 0.54 -2.23 -2.33
C PHE A 43 -0.78 -2.60 -3.00
N ARG A 44 -1.89 -2.71 -2.26
CA ARG A 44 -3.20 -3.05 -2.84
C ARG A 44 -3.79 -1.90 -3.66
N GLU A 45 -3.52 -0.66 -3.25
CA GLU A 45 -3.95 0.54 -3.99
C GLU A 45 -3.16 0.72 -5.29
N LYS A 46 -1.88 0.34 -5.29
CA LYS A 46 -0.96 0.53 -6.42
C LYS A 46 -0.66 -0.74 -7.22
N SER A 47 -1.26 -1.88 -6.87
CA SER A 47 -0.94 -3.17 -7.53
C SER A 47 -1.23 -3.15 -9.02
N GLN A 48 -2.31 -2.48 -9.45
CA GLN A 48 -2.69 -2.36 -10.85
C GLN A 48 -1.69 -1.49 -11.63
N ASP A 49 -1.29 -0.34 -11.06
CA ASP A 49 -0.30 0.58 -11.66
C ASP A 49 1.08 -0.09 -11.82
N ILE A 50 1.46 -0.97 -10.90
CA ILE A 50 2.72 -1.74 -10.96
C ILE A 50 2.63 -2.89 -11.98
N GLY A 51 1.42 -3.26 -12.42
CA GLY A 51 1.19 -4.37 -13.37
C GLY A 51 0.90 -5.72 -12.72
N PHE A 52 0.61 -5.77 -11.40
CA PHE A 52 0.17 -7.00 -10.75
C PHE A 52 -1.33 -7.24 -11.02
N ILE A 53 -1.64 -8.33 -11.70
CA ILE A 53 -3.01 -8.78 -11.98
C ILE A 53 -3.33 -9.99 -11.10
N LYS A 54 -4.52 -9.99 -10.49
CA LYS A 54 -5.02 -11.15 -9.75
C LYS A 54 -5.47 -12.21 -10.77
N VAL A 55 -4.67 -13.26 -10.93
CA VAL A 55 -5.04 -14.41 -11.74
C VAL A 55 -6.00 -15.29 -10.93
N CYS A 56 -7.27 -14.90 -10.87
CA CYS A 56 -8.30 -15.85 -10.47
C CYS A 56 -8.63 -16.72 -11.68
N PRO A 57 -8.65 -18.06 -11.58
CA PRO A 57 -9.28 -18.90 -12.58
C PRO A 57 -10.78 -18.57 -12.57
N VAL A 58 -11.21 -17.74 -13.50
CA VAL A 58 -12.62 -17.48 -13.77
C VAL A 58 -13.18 -18.70 -14.48
N THR A 59 -13.94 -19.52 -13.75
CA THR A 59 -15.13 -20.12 -14.35
C THR A 59 -16.30 -19.20 -14.02
N SER A 60 -16.80 -18.48 -15.03
CA SER A 60 -18.15 -17.87 -15.15
C SER A 60 -18.55 -16.80 -14.11
N THR A 61 -19.19 -15.66 -14.38
CA THR A 61 -19.94 -15.10 -15.53
C THR A 61 -20.39 -13.67 -15.15
N THR A 62 -20.48 -12.81 -16.16
CA THR A 62 -21.51 -11.76 -16.39
C THR A 62 -21.70 -10.58 -15.42
N SER A 63 -21.49 -9.38 -15.97
CA SER A 63 -22.53 -8.34 -16.16
C SER A 63 -23.31 -7.84 -14.93
N THR A 64 -22.92 -6.67 -14.40
CA THR A 64 -23.90 -5.65 -13.98
C THR A 64 -23.40 -4.28 -14.43
N THR A 65 -23.81 -3.95 -15.65
CA THR A 65 -24.39 -2.65 -16.04
C THR A 65 -23.83 -1.38 -15.42
N MET A 66 -23.20 -0.59 -16.28
CA MET A 66 -23.56 0.82 -16.51
C MET A 66 -24.91 1.20 -15.87
N LEU A 67 -24.91 1.94 -14.77
CA LEU A 67 -26.06 2.71 -14.26
C LEU A 67 -25.57 4.03 -13.65
N ARG A 68 -25.25 4.97 -14.55
CA ARG A 68 -25.64 6.40 -14.46
C ARG A 68 -26.36 6.70 -15.80
N PRO A 69 -27.32 7.63 -15.91
CA PRO A 69 -27.55 8.83 -15.09
C PRO A 69 -29.04 9.17 -14.75
N THR A 70 -29.23 10.21 -13.92
CA THR A 70 -30.40 11.14 -13.81
C THR A 70 -31.82 10.61 -13.60
N GLN A 71 -32.38 10.89 -12.41
CA GLN A 71 -33.73 11.47 -12.31
C GLN A 71 -33.70 12.70 -11.39
N GLN A 72 -33.73 13.88 -12.01
CA GLN A 72 -34.45 15.01 -11.46
C GLN A 72 -35.93 14.64 -11.43
N SER A 73 -36.56 14.67 -10.27
CA SER A 73 -38.02 14.79 -10.16
C SER A 73 -38.31 15.98 -9.27
N THR A 74 -38.55 17.10 -9.93
CA THR A 74 -39.52 18.11 -9.54
C THR A 74 -40.75 17.49 -8.88
N ILE A 75 -40.98 17.79 -7.60
CA ILE A 75 -42.12 18.58 -7.12
C ILE A 75 -41.56 19.52 -6.05
#